data_AF-A0A376TGW5-F1
#
_entry.id   AF-A0A376TGW5-F1
#
_cell.length_a   1.000
_cell.length_b   1.000
_cell.length_c   1.000
_cell.angle_alpha   90.00
_cell.angle_beta   90.00
_cell.angle_gamma   90.00
#
_symmetry.space_group_name_H-M   'P 1'
#
loop_
_entity.id
_entity.type
_entity.pdbx_description
1 polymer ?
#
loop_
_entity_poly.entity_id
_entity_poly.type
_entity_poly.pdbx_seq_one_letter_code
_entity_poly.pdbx_strand_id
1 'polypeptide(L)' 'MRQFCIRLLAQSSYQLVEVQASLEEALQADEMVICNALMPVMPVRACGDVSFSSATLYEYLAPLCERPN' A
#
# COMPACT_ATOMS: atom_id res chain seq x y z
N MET A 1 -1.40 -5.26 10.76
CA MET A 1 -1.84 -4.36 9.69
C MET A 1 -1.72 -4.98 8.30
N ARG A 2 -0.54 -5.48 7.87
CA ARG A 2 -0.40 -6.23 6.59
C ARG A 2 -1.55 -7.20 6.29
N GLN A 3 -1.82 -8.15 7.19
CA GLN A 3 -2.91 -9.12 7.01
C GLN A 3 -4.31 -8.49 6.92
N PHE A 4 -4.53 -7.37 7.62
CA PHE A 4 -5.80 -6.64 7.56
C PHE A 4 -5.96 -5.96 6.19
N CYS A 5 -4.92 -5.27 5.69
CA CYS A 5 -4.92 -4.71 4.34
C CYS A 5 -5.12 -5.79 3.26
N ILE A 6 -4.47 -6.95 3.40
CA ILE A 6 -4.66 -8.08 2.48
C ILE A 6 -6.12 -8.53 2.43
N ARG A 7 -6.80 -8.64 3.59
CA ARG A 7 -8.23 -9.00 3.64
C ARG A 7 -9.12 -7.96 2.97
N LEU A 8 -8.84 -6.67 3.17
CA LEU A 8 -9.58 -5.59 2.52
C LEU A 8 -9.40 -5.63 0.99
N LEU A 9 -8.15 -5.77 0.54
CA LEU A 9 -7.84 -5.81 -0.89
C LEU A 9 -8.41 -7.04 -1.59
N ALA A 10 -8.43 -8.19 -0.93
CA ALA A 10 -9.05 -9.41 -1.45
C ALA A 10 -10.57 -9.28 -1.68
N GLN A 11 -11.23 -8.31 -1.03
CA GLN A 11 -12.67 -8.03 -1.18
C GLN A 11 -12.95 -6.79 -2.05
N SER A 12 -11.89 -6.14 -2.54
CA SER A 12 -11.95 -4.92 -3.33
C SER A 12 -11.93 -5.23 -4.84
N SER A 13 -11.97 -4.19 -5.66
CA SER A 13 -11.72 -4.31 -7.10
C SER A 13 -10.23 -4.41 -7.47
N TYR A 14 -9.31 -4.22 -6.51
CA TYR A 14 -7.88 -4.40 -6.74
C TYR A 14 -7.53 -5.88 -6.83
N GLN A 15 -6.63 -6.22 -7.74
CA GLN A 15 -6.01 -7.53 -7.76
C GLN A 15 -4.84 -7.58 -6.77
N LEU A 16 -4.93 -8.48 -5.79
CA LEU A 16 -3.86 -8.72 -4.83
C LEU A 16 -3.01 -9.92 -5.25
N VAL A 17 -1.69 -9.72 -5.28
CA VAL A 17 -0.71 -10.80 -5.55
C VAL A 17 0.44 -10.69 -4.55
N GLU A 18 0.76 -11.79 -3.86
CA GLU A 18 1.99 -11.90 -3.09
C GLU A 18 3.10 -12.38 -4.02
N VAL A 19 4.16 -11.56 -4.18
CA VAL A 19 5.24 -11.79 -5.15
C VAL A 19 6.60 -11.81 -4.46
N GLN A 20 7.56 -12.46 -5.10
CA GLN A 20 8.97 -12.21 -4.89
C GLN A 20 9.44 -11.29 -6.02
N ALA A 21 9.76 -10.04 -5.68
CA ALA A 21 10.15 -9.01 -6.65
C ALA A 21 11.55 -8.47 -6.32
N SER A 22 12.27 -8.01 -7.34
CA SER A 22 13.53 -7.27 -7.13
C SER A 22 13.26 -5.83 -6.67
N LEU A 23 14.31 -5.12 -6.25
CA LEU A 23 14.19 -3.69 -5.91
C LEU A 23 13.79 -2.87 -7.14
N GLU A 24 14.37 -3.18 -8.29
CA GLU A 24 14.12 -2.48 -9.55
C GLU A 24 12.65 -2.62 -9.99
N GLU A 25 12.07 -3.82 -9.84
CA GLU A 25 10.65 -4.06 -10.10
C GLU A 25 9.75 -3.28 -9.13
N ALA A 26 10.09 -3.26 -7.84
CA ALA A 26 9.32 -2.52 -6.84
C ALA A 26 9.35 -0.99 -7.06
N LEU A 27 10.46 -0.45 -7.58
CA LEU A 27 10.62 0.98 -7.87
C LEU A 27 9.85 1.44 -9.13
N GLN A 28 9.36 0.52 -9.96
CA GLN A 28 8.54 0.84 -11.13
C GLN A 28 7.05 1.04 -10.80
N ALA A 29 6.65 0.90 -9.54
CA ALA A 29 5.27 1.09 -9.12
C ALA A 29 4.79 2.55 -9.30
N ASP A 30 3.51 2.73 -9.63
CA ASP A 30 2.88 4.07 -9.69
C ASP A 30 2.68 4.68 -8.29
N GLU A 31 2.54 3.81 -7.29
CA GLU A 31 2.25 4.15 -5.90
C GLU A 31 2.91 3.14 -4.95
N MET A 32 3.38 3.60 -3.80
CA MET A 32 3.89 2.74 -2.74
C MET A 32 3.31 3.13 -1.39
N VAL A 33 2.99 2.13 -0.58
CA VAL A 33 2.33 2.27 0.72
C VAL A 33 2.99 1.37 1.74
N ILE A 34 3.21 1.89 2.96
CA ILE A 34 3.70 1.11 4.10
C ILE A 34 2.65 1.05 5.19
N CYS A 35 2.68 -0.01 6.00
CA CYS A 35 1.69 -0.21 7.05
C CYS A 35 2.29 -0.88 8.29
N ASN A 36 1.83 -0.47 9.47
CA ASN A 36 2.05 -1.18 10.72
C ASN A 36 0.86 -0.96 11.68
N ALA A 37 0.93 -1.45 12.91
CA ALA A 37 -0.20 -1.33 13.84
C ALA A 37 -0.42 0.09 14.41
N LEU A 38 0.59 0.97 14.36
CA LEU A 38 0.59 2.29 15.01
C LEU A 38 0.39 3.44 14.01
N MET A 39 0.87 3.28 12.79
CA MET A 39 0.64 4.16 11.64
C MET A 39 -0.05 3.29 10.61
N PRO A 40 -1.39 3.22 10.64
CA PRO A 40 -2.07 2.06 10.06
C PRO A 40 -1.69 1.94 8.58
N VAL A 41 -1.68 3.04 7.84
CA VAL A 41 -1.23 3.08 6.47
C VAL A 41 -0.61 4.45 6.21
N MET A 42 0.56 4.51 5.56
CA MET A 42 1.21 5.75 5.17
C MET A 42 1.59 5.72 3.68
N PRO A 43 1.36 6.81 2.94
CA PRO A 43 1.79 6.91 1.55
C PRO A 43 3.28 7.17 1.48
N VAL A 44 3.97 6.53 0.55
CA VAL A 44 5.39 6.79 0.26
C VAL A 44 5.46 7.81 -0.88
N ARG A 45 6.13 8.94 -0.64
CA ARG A 45 6.29 10.00 -1.66
C ARG A 45 7.51 9.78 -2.57
N ALA A 46 8.55 9.13 -2.05
CA ALA A 46 9.74 8.78 -2.82
C ALA A 46 10.51 7.62 -2.15
N CYS A 47 11.26 6.88 -2.95
CA CYS A 47 12.25 5.91 -2.52
C CYS A 47 13.57 6.19 -3.25
N GLY A 48 14.54 6.77 -2.55
CA GLY A 48 15.73 7.35 -3.19
C GLY A 48 15.33 8.50 -4.13
N ASP A 49 15.83 8.46 -5.35
CA ASP A 49 15.53 9.47 -6.39
C ASP A 49 14.21 9.19 -7.15
N VAL A 50 13.56 8.06 -6.89
CA VAL A 50 12.29 7.69 -7.52
C VAL A 50 11.13 8.29 -6.73
N SER A 51 10.31 9.12 -7.37
CA SER A 51 9.15 9.77 -6.75
C SER A 51 7.85 9.11 -7.19
N PHE A 52 6.92 8.93 -6.25
CA PHE A 52 5.58 8.40 -6.50
C PHE A 52 4.55 9.53 -6.43
N SER A 53 3.72 9.64 -7.46
CA SER A 53 2.78 10.76 -7.60
C SER A 53 1.36 10.41 -7.17
N SER A 54 0.96 9.15 -7.35
CA SER A 54 -0.36 8.64 -6.95
C SER A 54 -0.47 8.43 -5.44
N ALA A 55 -1.69 8.55 -4.92
CA ALA A 55 -2.06 8.23 -3.55
C ALA A 55 -3.41 7.48 -3.48
N THR A 56 -3.85 6.89 -4.59
CA THR A 56 -5.17 6.25 -4.72
C THR A 56 -5.37 5.05 -3.81
N LEU A 57 -4.36 4.18 -3.68
CA LEU A 57 -4.40 3.02 -2.80
C LEU A 57 -4.36 3.44 -1.33
N TYR A 58 -3.57 4.48 -1.01
CA TYR A 58 -3.57 5.10 0.31
C TYR A 58 -4.96 5.66 0.66
N GLU A 59 -5.56 6.47 -0.22
CA GLU A 59 -6.90 7.06 -0.01
C GLU A 59 -7.98 6.00 0.17
N TYR A 60 -7.84 4.85 -0.50
CA TYR A 60 -8.72 3.70 -0.31
C TYR A 60 -8.52 3.02 1.05
N LEU A 61 -7.28 2.74 1.45
CA LEU A 61 -6.98 1.95 2.65
C LEU A 61 -7.06 2.76 3.95
N ALA A 62 -6.63 4.03 3.95
CA ALA A 62 -6.55 4.87 5.15
C ALA A 62 -7.84 4.90 5.98
N PRO A 63 -9.03 5.24 5.43
CA PRO A 63 -10.25 5.29 6.23
C PRO A 63 -10.69 3.93 6.79
N LEU A 64 -10.34 2.83 6.10
CA LEU A 64 -10.67 1.46 6.53
C LEU A 64 -9.72 0.97 7.63
N CYS A 65 -8.46 1.44 7.64
CA CYS A 65 -7.45 1.01 8.61
C CYS A 65 -7.36 1.89 9.85
N GLU A 66 -7.78 3.16 9.80
CA GLU A 66 -7.87 4.05 10.98
C GLU A 66 -9.07 3.72 11.89
N ARG A 67 -10.06 3.01 11.36
CA ARG A 67 -11.25 2.54 12.09
C ARG A 67 -11.42 1.04 11.88
N PRO A 68 -10.51 0.21 12.44
CA PRO A 68 -10.64 -1.23 12.29
C PRO A 68 -11.93 -1.71 12.97
N ASN A 69 -12.79 -2.37 12.19
CA ASN A 69 -13.98 -3.07 12.69
C ASN A 69 -13.60 -4.26 13.58
#